data_AF-A0A8R1DW95-F1
#
_entry.id   AF-A0A8R1DW95-F1
#
_cell.length_a   1.000
_cell.length_b   1.000
_cell.length_c   1.000
_cell.angle_alpha   90.00
_cell.angle_beta   90.00
_cell.angle_gamma   90.00
#
_symmetry.space_group_name_H-M   'P 1'
#
loop_
_entity.id
_entity.type
_entity.pdbx_description
1 polymer ?
#
loop_
_entity_poly.entity_id
_entity_poly.type
_entity_poly.pdbx_seq_one_letter_code
_entity_poly.pdbx_strand_id
1 'polypeptide(L)'
;MNKNVQCTAWTGIASTLLSNGRTSASLFKLKIGNDSKTSNHSKGSNETKKLKEVDVIIWDECSMISKTALETADFVLRDLPDSPFSFGGKRIVLGGDFRQILPVIRRGTKTDLINNCIKNSYLWNQFQKFSLLDNMRIIIGDANWIKFLLDVGDGVANDYEDRVTFLEGLPVLEDLVDDVFGGLRGDISDAGTKLKTSLQTNT
;
A
#
# COMPACT_ATOMS: atom_id res chain seq x y z
N MET A 1 -8.85 -20.66 20.34
CA MET A 1 -8.16 -19.43 20.80
C MET A 1 -8.25 -18.43 19.66
N ASN A 2 -8.90 -17.28 19.86
CA ASN A 2 -9.02 -16.27 18.80
C ASN A 2 -7.67 -15.59 18.58
N LYS A 3 -7.29 -15.40 17.32
CA LYS A 3 -6.07 -14.70 16.94
C LYS A 3 -6.36 -13.21 16.76
N ASN A 4 -5.50 -12.38 17.31
CA ASN A 4 -5.58 -10.93 17.16
C ASN A 4 -4.96 -10.53 15.81
N VAL A 5 -5.80 -10.03 14.90
CA VAL A 5 -5.38 -9.64 13.55
C VAL A 5 -5.41 -8.12 13.42
N GLN A 6 -4.33 -7.54 12.91
CA GLN A 6 -4.26 -6.13 12.56
C GLN A 6 -4.05 -5.98 11.05
N CYS A 7 -4.97 -5.30 10.38
CA CYS A 7 -4.84 -4.99 8.96
C CYS A 7 -4.15 -3.63 8.76
N THR A 8 -3.33 -3.52 7.74
CA THR A 8 -2.66 -2.27 7.38
C THR A 8 -2.44 -2.16 5.88
N ALA A 9 -2.35 -0.94 5.38
CA ALA A 9 -1.98 -0.64 4.00
C ALA A 9 -1.14 0.63 3.95
N TRP A 10 -0.42 0.85 2.84
CA TRP A 10 0.42 2.04 2.71
C TRP A 10 -0.40 3.34 2.66
N THR A 11 -1.49 3.35 1.89
CA THR A 11 -2.33 4.54 1.67
C THR A 11 -3.54 4.56 2.61
N GLY A 12 -4.07 5.76 2.86
CA GLY A 12 -5.27 5.96 3.66
C GLY A 12 -6.47 5.22 3.09
N ILE A 13 -6.75 5.41 1.80
CA ILE A 13 -7.91 4.81 1.12
C ILE A 13 -7.88 3.28 1.17
N ALA A 14 -6.74 2.65 0.86
CA ALA A 14 -6.61 1.19 0.94
C ALA A 14 -6.85 0.70 2.38
N SER A 15 -6.33 1.42 3.39
CA SER A 15 -6.55 1.03 4.78
C SER A 15 -8.01 1.11 5.22
N THR A 16 -8.82 2.01 4.65
CA THR A 16 -10.25 2.12 5.01
C THR A 16 -11.10 0.96 4.49
N LEU A 17 -10.62 0.24 3.48
CA LEU A 17 -11.30 -0.95 2.93
C LEU A 17 -11.04 -2.22 3.76
N LEU A 18 -10.10 -2.16 4.70
CA LEU A 18 -9.74 -3.28 5.57
C LEU A 18 -10.46 -3.17 6.92
N SER A 19 -10.94 -4.30 7.43
CA SER A 19 -11.50 -4.37 8.78
C SER A 19 -10.46 -3.95 9.82
N ASN A 20 -10.79 -2.94 10.63
CA ASN A 20 -9.87 -2.31 11.59
C ASN A 20 -8.54 -1.83 10.96
N GLY A 21 -8.58 -1.48 9.67
CA GLY A 21 -7.41 -1.09 8.91
C GLY A 21 -6.81 0.23 9.38
N ARG A 22 -5.48 0.31 9.29
CA ARG A 22 -4.70 1.50 9.62
C ARG A 22 -3.60 1.71 8.59
N THR A 23 -3.24 2.95 8.32
CA THR A 23 -2.05 3.21 7.49
C THR A 23 -0.80 2.68 8.19
N SER A 24 0.14 2.12 7.42
CA SER A 24 1.39 1.57 7.97
C SER A 24 2.20 2.63 8.70
N ALA A 25 2.19 3.85 8.17
CA ALA A 25 2.78 5.01 8.80
C ALA A 25 2.23 5.25 10.21
N SER A 26 0.90 5.16 10.40
CA SER A 26 0.28 5.35 11.71
C SER A 26 0.48 4.17 12.65
N LEU A 27 0.45 2.93 12.12
CA LEU A 27 0.55 1.71 12.89
C LEU A 27 1.95 1.55 13.50
N PHE A 28 2.99 1.72 12.68
CA PHE A 28 4.38 1.59 13.10
C PHE A 28 5.02 2.93 13.48
N LYS A 29 4.24 4.02 13.49
CA LYS A 29 4.70 5.39 13.78
C LYS A 29 5.92 5.80 12.92
N LEU A 30 5.92 5.44 11.65
CA LEU A 30 7.03 5.70 10.72
C LEU A 30 7.23 7.21 10.50
N LYS A 31 8.49 7.65 10.46
CA LYS A 31 8.82 9.04 10.10
C LYS A 31 8.87 9.18 8.58
N ILE A 32 7.77 9.61 7.97
CA ILE A 32 7.71 9.78 6.51
C ILE A 32 8.73 10.79 5.99
N GLY A 33 9.04 11.84 6.77
CA GLY A 33 10.00 12.88 6.39
C GLY A 33 11.46 12.40 6.21
N ASN A 34 11.80 11.19 6.66
CA ASN A 34 13.13 10.60 6.44
C ASN A 34 13.07 9.28 5.67
N ASP A 35 12.12 9.16 4.74
CA ASP A 35 11.89 7.96 3.92
C ASP A 35 11.57 6.73 4.77
N SER A 36 10.91 6.93 5.92
CA SER A 36 10.54 5.87 6.86
C SER A 36 11.72 5.07 7.40
N LYS A 37 12.93 5.63 7.42
CA LYS A 37 14.15 4.99 7.97
C LYS A 37 14.10 4.80 9.50
N THR A 38 13.20 5.50 10.17
CA THR A 38 13.04 5.44 11.63
C THR A 38 11.58 5.54 12.02
N SER A 39 11.29 5.21 13.28
CA SER A 39 9.95 5.27 13.87
C SER A 39 9.93 6.08 15.16
N ASN A 40 8.79 6.72 15.45
CA ASN A 40 8.45 7.39 16.71
C ASN A 40 7.74 6.45 17.70
N HIS A 41 7.80 5.13 17.52
CA HIS A 41 7.25 4.19 18.48
C HIS A 41 7.89 4.37 19.86
N SER A 42 7.10 4.15 20.91
CA SER A 42 7.54 4.24 22.30
C SER A 42 7.05 3.01 23.06
N LYS A 43 7.97 2.29 23.71
CA LYS A 43 7.69 1.01 24.39
C LYS A 43 6.55 1.10 25.43
N GLY A 44 6.31 2.27 26.01
CA GLY A 44 5.30 2.51 27.05
C GLY A 44 3.92 2.95 26.55
N SER A 45 3.75 3.25 25.26
CA SER A 45 2.48 3.77 24.73
C SER A 45 1.35 2.74 24.74
N ASN A 46 0.09 3.19 24.84
CA ASN A 46 -1.06 2.29 24.80
C ASN A 46 -1.19 1.60 23.43
N GLU A 47 -0.86 2.28 22.33
CA GLU A 47 -0.86 1.68 21.00
C GLU A 47 0.20 0.58 20.87
N THR A 48 1.35 0.76 21.49
CA THR A 48 2.40 -0.26 21.53
C THR A 48 1.94 -1.50 22.29
N LYS A 49 1.22 -1.36 23.42
CA LYS A 49 0.65 -2.51 24.14
C LYS A 49 -0.29 -3.33 23.24
N LYS A 50 -1.19 -2.65 22.53
CA LYS A 50 -2.07 -3.28 21.54
C LYS A 50 -1.26 -3.99 20.44
N LEU A 51 -0.21 -3.36 19.92
CA LEU A 51 0.63 -3.95 18.88
C LEU A 51 1.41 -5.19 19.38
N LYS A 52 1.78 -5.24 20.68
CA LYS A 52 2.39 -6.44 21.28
C LYS A 52 1.42 -7.62 21.29
N GLU A 53 0.12 -7.38 21.52
CA GLU A 53 -0.94 -8.39 21.58
C GLU A 53 -1.36 -8.94 20.20
N VAL A 54 -0.96 -8.29 19.09
CA VAL A 54 -1.26 -8.75 17.73
C VAL A 54 -0.51 -10.04 17.41
N ASP A 55 -1.22 -11.05 16.90
CA ASP A 55 -0.63 -12.30 16.42
C ASP A 55 -0.26 -12.23 14.92
N VAL A 56 -1.12 -11.60 14.13
CA VAL A 56 -1.04 -11.56 12.66
C VAL A 56 -1.20 -10.14 12.16
N ILE A 57 -0.33 -9.73 11.26
CA ILE A 57 -0.45 -8.46 10.53
C ILE A 57 -0.71 -8.79 9.05
N ILE A 58 -1.85 -8.34 8.54
CA ILE A 58 -2.17 -8.40 7.11
C ILE A 58 -1.84 -7.04 6.53
N TRP A 59 -0.95 -7.01 5.56
CA TRP A 59 -0.44 -5.80 4.95
C TRP A 59 -0.79 -5.76 3.47
N ASP A 60 -1.84 -5.02 3.15
CA ASP A 60 -2.34 -4.86 1.79
C ASP A 60 -1.57 -3.79 1.01
N GLU A 61 -1.66 -3.85 -0.31
CA GLU A 61 -0.95 -2.99 -1.27
C GLU A 61 0.57 -2.94 -1.05
N CYS A 62 1.17 -4.11 -0.86
CA CYS A 62 2.56 -4.24 -0.46
C CYS A 62 3.58 -3.74 -1.49
N SER A 63 3.19 -3.66 -2.77
CA SER A 63 4.01 -3.11 -3.85
C SER A 63 4.36 -1.64 -3.64
N MET A 64 3.51 -0.88 -2.94
CA MET A 64 3.74 0.52 -2.61
C MET A 64 4.64 0.75 -1.40
N ILE A 65 4.90 -0.30 -0.60
CA ILE A 65 5.70 -0.18 0.63
C ILE A 65 7.18 -0.05 0.25
N SER A 66 7.88 0.92 0.84
CA SER A 66 9.34 0.99 0.67
C SER A 66 10.05 -0.11 1.46
N LYS A 67 11.17 -0.59 0.94
CA LYS A 67 12.13 -1.46 1.63
C LYS A 67 12.43 -0.94 3.03
N THR A 68 12.73 0.35 3.15
CA THR A 68 13.04 1.01 4.42
C THR A 68 11.88 0.95 5.41
N ALA A 69 10.64 1.11 4.95
CA ALA A 69 9.46 1.04 5.80
C ALA A 69 9.22 -0.38 6.32
N LEU A 70 9.39 -1.39 5.46
CA LEU A 70 9.28 -2.80 5.86
C LEU A 70 10.33 -3.16 6.91
N GLU A 71 11.59 -2.78 6.68
CA GLU A 71 12.70 -3.06 7.60
C GLU A 71 12.56 -2.30 8.93
N THR A 72 12.05 -1.07 8.89
CA THR A 72 11.75 -0.30 10.11
C THR A 72 10.58 -0.91 10.87
N ALA A 73 9.54 -1.40 10.17
CA ALA A 73 8.44 -2.10 10.81
C ALA A 73 8.89 -3.40 11.49
N ASP A 74 9.78 -4.18 10.85
CA ASP A 74 10.44 -5.34 11.47
C ASP A 74 11.20 -4.93 12.74
N PHE A 75 12.03 -3.88 12.67
CA PHE A 75 12.75 -3.36 13.83
C PHE A 75 11.80 -3.00 14.98
N VAL A 76 10.73 -2.24 14.70
CA VAL A 76 9.71 -1.88 15.70
C VAL A 76 9.14 -3.14 16.34
N LEU A 77 8.71 -4.12 15.55
CA LEU A 77 8.07 -5.32 16.06
C LEU A 77 9.03 -6.23 16.84
N ARG A 78 10.34 -6.17 16.58
CA ARG A 78 11.38 -6.83 17.38
C ARG A 78 11.70 -6.10 18.67
N ASP A 79 11.83 -4.77 18.60
CA ASP A 79 12.20 -3.94 19.75
C ASP A 79 11.11 -3.92 20.83
N LEU A 80 9.82 -3.98 20.43
CA LEU A 80 8.72 -3.94 21.39
C LEU A 80 8.72 -5.09 22.43
N PRO A 81 8.88 -6.36 22.05
CA PRO A 81 9.02 -7.49 22.97
C PRO A 81 10.48 -7.90 23.23
N ASP A 82 11.48 -7.13 22.77
CA ASP A 82 12.91 -7.51 22.81
C ASP A 82 13.16 -8.91 22.19
N SER A 83 12.53 -9.17 21.04
CA SER A 83 12.56 -10.47 20.36
C SER A 83 13.69 -10.57 19.33
N PRO A 84 14.43 -11.69 19.28
CA PRO A 84 15.43 -11.93 18.24
C PRO A 84 14.83 -12.35 16.89
N PHE A 85 13.57 -12.78 16.86
CA PHE A 85 12.90 -13.28 15.65
C PHE A 85 12.37 -12.13 14.79
N SER A 86 12.48 -12.25 13.47
CA SER A 86 11.85 -11.32 12.50
C SER A 86 10.41 -11.01 12.88
N PHE A 87 10.03 -9.74 12.74
CA PHE A 87 8.73 -9.16 13.08
C PHE A 87 8.27 -9.50 14.51
N GLY A 88 9.21 -9.71 15.43
CA GLY A 88 8.90 -10.10 16.80
C GLY A 88 8.23 -11.47 16.92
N GLY A 89 8.41 -12.36 15.94
CA GLY A 89 7.76 -13.66 15.87
C GLY A 89 6.29 -13.63 15.41
N LYS A 90 5.79 -12.46 14.99
CA LYS A 90 4.42 -12.30 14.46
C LYS A 90 4.32 -12.84 13.03
N ARG A 91 3.13 -13.29 12.65
CA ARG A 91 2.88 -13.70 11.26
C ARG A 91 2.57 -12.46 10.42
N ILE A 92 3.32 -12.28 9.34
CA ILE A 92 3.10 -11.20 8.39
C ILE A 92 2.56 -11.81 7.09
N VAL A 93 1.42 -11.30 6.63
CA VAL A 93 0.83 -11.64 5.33
C VAL A 93 0.88 -10.38 4.48
N LEU A 94 1.69 -10.40 3.42
CA LEU A 94 1.75 -9.30 2.46
C LEU A 94 0.83 -9.63 1.28
N GLY A 95 -0.10 -8.72 0.97
CA GLY A 95 -0.96 -8.77 -0.20
C GLY A 95 -0.65 -7.60 -1.12
N GLY A 96 -0.76 -7.79 -2.43
CA GLY A 96 -0.58 -6.72 -3.41
C GLY A 96 -0.12 -7.24 -4.77
N ASP A 97 -0.01 -6.33 -5.72
CA ASP A 97 0.41 -6.63 -7.09
C ASP A 97 1.56 -5.70 -7.51
N PHE A 98 2.70 -6.30 -7.87
CA PHE A 98 3.89 -5.55 -8.29
C PHE A 98 3.83 -5.04 -9.73
N ARG A 99 2.79 -5.42 -10.48
CA ARG A 99 2.45 -4.80 -11.77
C ARG A 99 1.76 -3.45 -11.60
N GLN A 100 1.36 -3.11 -10.37
CA GLN A 100 0.80 -1.82 -10.02
C GLN A 100 1.90 -0.82 -9.59
N ILE A 101 1.55 0.12 -8.72
CA ILE A 101 2.40 1.24 -8.33
C ILE A 101 3.49 0.78 -7.36
N LEU A 102 4.74 1.09 -7.70
CA LEU A 102 5.91 0.87 -6.85
C LEU A 102 6.11 2.02 -5.83
N PRO A 103 7.01 1.89 -4.84
CA PRO A 103 7.16 2.90 -3.80
C PRO A 103 7.62 4.24 -4.35
N VAL A 104 6.98 5.34 -3.95
CA VAL A 104 7.34 6.67 -4.47
C VAL A 104 8.66 7.15 -3.88
N ILE A 105 9.61 7.52 -4.75
CA ILE A 105 10.87 8.18 -4.36
C ILE A 105 10.91 9.58 -4.99
N ARG A 106 11.02 10.61 -4.16
CA ARG A 106 11.12 11.99 -4.64
C ARG A 106 12.45 12.20 -5.35
N ARG A 107 12.39 12.60 -6.63
CA ARG A 107 13.58 12.87 -7.47
C ARG A 107 14.53 11.66 -7.59
N GLY A 108 13.99 10.45 -7.43
CA GLY A 108 14.76 9.21 -7.57
C GLY A 108 14.87 8.75 -9.02
N THR A 109 15.90 7.97 -9.31
CA THR A 109 16.08 7.27 -10.58
C THR A 109 15.29 5.96 -10.63
N LYS A 110 15.19 5.33 -11.81
CA LYS A 110 14.64 3.96 -11.96
C LYS A 110 15.39 2.96 -11.06
N THR A 111 16.72 3.12 -10.91
CA THR A 111 17.55 2.28 -10.04
C THR A 111 17.20 2.47 -8.56
N ASP A 112 16.99 3.71 -8.12
CA ASP A 112 16.58 3.99 -6.75
C ASP A 112 15.22 3.35 -6.45
N LEU A 113 14.28 3.46 -7.39
CA LEU A 113 12.95 2.86 -7.29
C LEU A 113 13.03 1.35 -7.05
N ILE A 114 13.80 0.66 -7.90
CA ILE A 114 14.02 -0.78 -7.80
C ILE A 114 14.65 -1.10 -6.44
N ASN A 115 15.74 -0.43 -6.07
CA ASN A 115 16.45 -0.67 -4.81
C ASN A 115 15.58 -0.46 -3.57
N ASN A 116 14.60 0.42 -3.65
CA ASN A 116 13.67 0.71 -2.58
C ASN A 116 12.40 -0.17 -2.60
N CYS A 117 12.23 -1.08 -3.57
CA CYS A 117 11.16 -2.06 -3.54
C CYS A 117 11.37 -3.08 -2.42
N ILE A 118 10.31 -3.54 -1.76
CA ILE A 118 10.42 -4.56 -0.71
C ILE A 118 11.10 -5.86 -1.18
N LYS A 119 11.03 -6.17 -2.48
CA LYS A 119 11.73 -7.31 -3.10
C LYS A 119 13.26 -7.27 -2.89
N ASN A 120 13.83 -6.08 -2.69
CA ASN A 120 15.26 -5.86 -2.42
C ASN A 120 15.58 -5.76 -0.92
N SER A 121 14.60 -6.01 -0.03
CA SER A 121 14.84 -6.15 1.41
C SER A 121 15.45 -7.51 1.75
N TYR A 122 16.30 -7.55 2.76
CA TYR A 122 16.81 -8.81 3.32
C TYR A 122 15.67 -9.69 3.88
N LEU A 123 14.55 -9.09 4.27
CA LEU A 123 13.37 -9.78 4.79
C LEU A 123 12.60 -10.53 3.69
N TRP A 124 12.73 -10.13 2.42
CA TRP A 124 11.92 -10.66 1.32
C TRP A 124 12.08 -12.18 1.16
N ASN A 125 13.30 -12.68 1.35
CA ASN A 125 13.61 -14.11 1.22
C ASN A 125 13.02 -14.96 2.35
N GLN A 126 12.47 -14.35 3.41
CA GLN A 126 11.81 -15.06 4.50
C GLN A 126 10.31 -15.33 4.20
N PHE A 127 9.75 -14.68 3.18
CA PHE A 127 8.34 -14.84 2.82
C PHE A 127 8.12 -16.05 1.90
N GLN A 128 7.12 -16.85 2.23
CA GLN A 128 6.55 -17.82 1.30
C GLN A 128 5.63 -17.08 0.31
N LYS A 129 5.78 -17.37 -0.98
CA LYS A 129 5.05 -16.70 -2.06
C LYS A 129 3.87 -17.56 -2.49
N PHE A 130 2.71 -16.91 -2.64
CA PHE A 130 1.49 -17.49 -3.18
C PHE A 130 0.97 -16.57 -4.30
N SER A 131 0.40 -17.17 -5.34
CA SER A 131 -0.17 -16.44 -6.47
C SER A 131 -1.65 -16.74 -6.57
N LEU A 132 -2.46 -15.69 -6.70
CA LEU A 132 -3.87 -15.80 -7.06
C LEU A 132 -3.97 -15.66 -8.57
N LEU A 133 -4.56 -16.66 -9.23
CA LEU A 133 -4.62 -16.73 -10.70
C LEU A 133 -5.99 -16.30 -11.23
N ASP A 134 -7.05 -16.53 -10.45
CA ASP A 134 -8.41 -16.22 -10.86
C ASP A 134 -8.80 -14.78 -10.51
N ASN A 135 -9.15 -13.99 -11.53
CA ASN A 135 -9.62 -12.62 -11.36
C ASN A 135 -11.11 -12.61 -11.01
N MET A 136 -11.43 -12.24 -9.77
CA MET A 136 -12.82 -12.19 -9.30
C MET A 136 -13.55 -10.88 -9.63
N ARG A 137 -12.85 -9.84 -10.12
CA ARG A 137 -13.46 -8.56 -10.47
C ARG A 137 -14.06 -8.58 -11.87
N ILE A 138 -13.42 -9.31 -12.78
CA ILE A 138 -13.87 -9.47 -14.16
C ILE A 138 -14.36 -10.91 -14.33
N ILE A 139 -15.58 -11.18 -13.85
CA ILE A 139 -16.23 -12.50 -13.95
C ILE A 139 -16.86 -12.69 -15.34
N ILE A 140 -17.31 -11.59 -15.96
CA ILE A 140 -17.85 -11.53 -17.32
C ILE A 140 -17.14 -10.37 -18.01
N GLY A 141 -16.22 -10.66 -18.91
CA GLY A 141 -15.47 -9.64 -19.62
C GLY A 141 -14.86 -10.17 -20.92
N ASP A 142 -14.56 -9.26 -21.84
CA ASP A 142 -13.86 -9.60 -23.07
C ASP A 142 -12.47 -10.15 -22.73
N ALA A 143 -12.19 -11.38 -23.18
CA ALA A 143 -10.89 -12.03 -22.99
C ALA A 143 -9.74 -11.19 -23.56
N ASN A 144 -9.98 -10.43 -24.63
CA ASN A 144 -9.00 -9.53 -25.22
C ASN A 144 -8.66 -8.38 -24.27
N TRP A 145 -9.67 -7.83 -23.59
CA TRP A 145 -9.47 -6.77 -22.61
C TRP A 145 -8.71 -7.26 -21.37
N ILE A 146 -9.07 -8.44 -20.85
CA ILE A 146 -8.36 -9.04 -19.71
C ILE A 146 -6.89 -9.28 -20.08
N LYS A 147 -6.64 -9.87 -21.25
CA LYS A 147 -5.28 -10.10 -21.74
C LYS A 147 -4.51 -8.79 -21.89
N PHE A 148 -5.13 -7.76 -22.47
CA PHE A 148 -4.49 -6.45 -22.63
C PHE A 148 -4.11 -5.81 -21.29
N LEU A 149 -4.99 -5.85 -20.28
CA LEU A 149 -4.66 -5.35 -18.95
C LEU A 149 -3.46 -6.09 -18.31
N LEU A 150 -3.35 -7.40 -18.54
CA LEU A 150 -2.20 -8.18 -18.09
C LEU A 150 -0.94 -7.80 -18.87
N ASP A 151 -1.03 -7.67 -20.20
CA ASP A 151 0.09 -7.26 -21.04
C ASP A 151 0.61 -5.86 -20.66
N VAL A 152 -0.29 -4.94 -20.28
CA VAL A 152 0.07 -3.62 -19.72
C VAL A 152 0.79 -3.76 -18.39
N GLY A 153 0.26 -4.59 -17.47
CA GLY A 153 0.88 -4.81 -16.17
C GLY A 153 2.26 -5.48 -16.26
N ASP A 154 2.47 -6.35 -17.23
CA ASP A 154 3.74 -7.04 -17.47
C ASP A 154 4.72 -6.22 -18.33
N GLY A 155 4.31 -5.04 -18.81
CA GLY A 155 5.12 -4.17 -19.66
C GLY A 155 5.25 -4.64 -21.11
N VAL A 156 4.46 -5.63 -21.53
CA VAL A 156 4.46 -6.22 -22.88
C VAL A 156 3.73 -5.33 -23.88
N ALA A 157 2.71 -4.61 -23.43
CA ALA A 157 1.94 -3.69 -24.27
C ALA A 157 2.64 -2.35 -24.52
N ASN A 158 3.79 -2.11 -23.88
CA ASN A 158 4.52 -0.85 -23.97
C ASN A 158 5.42 -0.81 -25.22
N ASP A 159 5.52 0.37 -25.85
CA ASP A 159 6.50 0.63 -26.89
C ASP A 159 7.90 0.95 -26.29
N TYR A 160 8.86 1.26 -27.16
CA TYR A 160 10.24 1.57 -26.75
C TYR A 160 10.37 2.88 -25.93
N GLU A 161 9.31 3.69 -25.86
CA GLU A 161 9.23 4.92 -25.05
C GLU A 161 8.35 4.73 -23.80
N ASP A 162 8.10 3.48 -23.39
CA ASP A 162 7.23 3.11 -22.26
C ASP A 162 5.75 3.52 -22.45
N ARG A 163 5.29 3.83 -23.68
CA ARG A 163 3.89 4.21 -23.96
C ARG A 163 3.01 3.01 -24.26
N VAL A 164 1.74 3.08 -23.86
CA VAL A 164 0.73 2.05 -24.16
C VAL A 164 -0.28 2.59 -25.18
N THR A 165 -0.51 1.83 -26.25
CA THR A 165 -1.61 2.10 -27.18
C THR A 165 -2.88 1.41 -26.67
N PHE A 166 -3.96 2.18 -26.51
CA PHE A 166 -5.25 1.63 -26.09
C PHE A 166 -5.88 0.78 -27.20
N LEU A 167 -6.60 -0.28 -26.80
CA LEU A 167 -7.41 -1.06 -27.73
C LEU A 167 -8.54 -0.19 -28.32
N GLU A 168 -8.84 -0.38 -29.61
CA GLU A 168 -10.01 0.22 -30.23
C GLU A 168 -11.31 -0.32 -29.62
N GLY A 169 -12.31 0.54 -29.44
CA GLY A 169 -13.62 0.15 -28.92
C GLY A 169 -13.75 0.11 -27.39
N LEU A 170 -12.79 0.68 -26.64
CA LEU A 170 -12.99 0.89 -25.21
C LEU A 170 -14.16 1.86 -24.98
N PRO A 171 -15.10 1.54 -24.06
CA PRO A 171 -16.15 2.49 -23.69
C PRO A 171 -15.49 3.74 -23.11
N VAL A 172 -15.59 4.84 -23.84
CA VAL A 172 -15.22 6.16 -23.33
C VAL A 172 -16.37 6.59 -22.44
N LEU A 173 -16.16 6.49 -21.13
CA LEU A 173 -17.08 7.07 -20.14
C LEU A 173 -16.96 8.60 -20.27
N GLU A 174 -18.07 9.26 -20.59
CA GLU A 174 -18.11 10.72 -20.82
C GLU A 174 -17.76 11.49 -19.55
N ASP A 175 -18.14 10.97 -18.37
CA ASP A 175 -17.73 11.50 -17.07
C ASP A 175 -17.36 10.35 -16.12
N LEU A 176 -16.07 9.98 -16.13
CA LEU A 176 -15.51 8.94 -15.26
C LEU A 176 -15.85 9.14 -13.78
N VAL A 177 -15.97 10.39 -13.31
CA VAL A 177 -16.25 10.65 -11.89
C VAL A 177 -17.72 10.35 -11.60
N ASP A 178 -18.63 10.81 -12.44
CA ASP A 178 -20.06 10.58 -12.24
C ASP A 178 -20.44 9.10 -12.50
N ASP A 179 -19.78 8.44 -13.45
CA ASP A 179 -20.00 7.03 -13.77
C ASP A 179 -19.42 6.07 -12.73
N VAL A 180 -18.27 6.40 -12.11
CA VAL A 180 -17.65 5.55 -11.07
C VAL A 180 -18.20 5.85 -9.68
N PHE A 181 -18.53 7.11 -9.39
CA PHE A 181 -18.89 7.56 -8.05
C PHE A 181 -20.33 8.07 -7.93
N GLY A 182 -21.14 8.04 -8.99
CA GLY A 182 -22.57 8.33 -8.94
C GLY A 182 -22.91 9.79 -8.65
N GLY A 183 -22.13 10.76 -9.15
CA GLY A 183 -22.48 12.18 -9.01
C GLY A 183 -22.08 12.85 -7.68
N LEU A 184 -21.00 12.41 -7.02
CA LEU A 184 -20.50 12.96 -5.74
C LEU A 184 -20.04 14.44 -5.77
N ARG A 185 -20.32 15.21 -6.83
CA ARG A 185 -19.96 16.64 -6.94
C ARG A 185 -20.56 17.52 -5.83
N GLY A 186 -21.60 17.07 -5.14
CA GLY A 186 -22.26 17.82 -4.06
C GLY A 186 -21.41 18.09 -2.81
N ASP A 187 -20.56 17.14 -2.40
CA ASP A 187 -19.92 17.19 -1.06
C ASP A 187 -18.42 17.52 -1.08
N ILE A 188 -17.78 17.56 -2.26
CA ILE A 188 -16.33 17.82 -2.38
C ILE A 188 -15.99 19.32 -2.22
N SER A 189 -16.96 20.21 -2.50
CA SER A 189 -16.78 21.65 -2.32
C SER A 189 -16.58 22.07 -0.86
N ASP A 190 -17.13 21.28 0.08
CA ASP A 190 -17.08 21.58 1.51
C ASP A 190 -15.76 21.12 2.17
N ALA A 191 -15.12 20.08 1.60
CA ALA A 191 -13.80 19.61 2.03
C ALA A 191 -12.66 20.58 1.67
N GLY A 192 -12.72 21.18 0.48
CA GLY A 192 -11.73 22.19 0.04
C GLY A 192 -11.80 23.49 0.85
N THR A 193 -13.00 23.85 1.32
CA THR A 193 -13.21 25.05 2.14
C THR A 193 -12.68 24.85 3.56
N LYS A 194 -12.94 23.69 4.18
CA LYS A 194 -12.42 23.36 5.53
C LYS A 194 -10.89 23.27 5.59
N LEU A 195 -10.23 22.82 4.51
CA LEU A 195 -8.76 22.80 4.42
C LEU A 195 -8.14 24.21 4.31
N LYS A 196 -8.81 25.16 3.64
CA LYS A 196 -8.34 26.55 3.55
C LYS A 196 -8.50 27.30 4.87
N THR A 197 -9.57 27.07 5.62
CA THR A 197 -9.80 27.75 6.91
C THR A 197 -8.80 27.30 8.00
N SER A 198 -8.33 26.05 7.95
CA SER A 198 -7.29 25.54 8.88
C SER A 198 -5.87 26.03 8.59
N LEU A 199 -5.62 26.61 7.40
CA LEU A 199 -4.31 27.14 7.02
C LEU A 199 -4.18 28.66 7.23
N GLN A 200 -5.27 29.38 7.50
CA GLN A 200 -5.28 30.82 7.77
C GLN A 200 -5.35 31.19 9.26
N THR A 201 -5.41 30.22 10.17
CA THR A 201 -5.52 30.45 11.62
C THR A 201 -4.23 30.18 12.41
N ASN A 202 -3.11 29.92 11.72
CA ASN A 202 -1.77 29.76 12.34
C ASN A 202 -0.77 30.80 11.82
N THR A 203 -1.13 32.07 11.94
CA THR A 203 -0.18 33.21 12.03
C THR A 203 -0.52 34.05 13.24
#